data_AF-A0A7G9YK58-F1
#
_entry.id   AF-A0A7G9YK58-F1
#
_cell.length_a   1.000
_cell.length_b   1.000
_cell.length_c   1.000
_cell.angle_alpha   90.00
_cell.angle_beta   90.00
_cell.angle_gamma   90.00
#
_symmetry.space_group_name_H-M   'P 1'
#
loop_
_entity.id
_entity.type
_entity.pdbx_description
1 polymer ?
#
loop_
_entity_poly.entity_id
_entity_poly.type
_entity_poly.pdbx_seq_one_letter_code
_entity_poly.pdbx_strand_id
1 'polypeptide(L)'
;MRTGHAPLTPGRYDIVIDANQNGVYDARADGLDRGSPGFVVVAGAPPTPPVPVPALAPIGIVALISLLCVIGVSRIRGKFN
;
A
#
# COMPACT_ATOMS: atom_id res chain seq x y z
N MET A 1 -10.49 9.22 -13.82
CA MET A 1 -10.80 8.46 -12.58
C MET A 1 -12.27 8.68 -12.26
N ARG A 2 -13.12 7.65 -12.42
CA ARG A 2 -14.53 7.72 -11.99
C ARG A 2 -14.57 7.34 -10.52
N THR A 3 -14.78 8.31 -9.63
CA THR A 3 -15.06 8.08 -8.21
C THR A 3 -16.56 7.90 -8.07
N GLY A 4 -17.04 6.67 -8.07
CA GLY A 4 -18.45 6.46 -7.87
C GLY A 4 -18.71 5.08 -7.33
N HIS A 5 -18.88 4.97 -6.02
CA HIS A 5 -19.82 4.02 -5.43
C HIS A 5 -20.39 4.65 -4.15
N ALA A 6 -21.71 4.55 -4.00
CA ALA A 6 -22.39 4.82 -2.74
C ALA A 6 -21.74 4.00 -1.61
N PRO A 7 -21.79 4.46 -0.35
CA PRO A 7 -21.18 3.72 0.76
C PRO A 7 -21.69 2.28 0.77
N LEU A 8 -20.74 1.33 0.80
CA LEU A 8 -21.07 -0.08 0.93
C LEU A 8 -21.89 -0.29 2.20
N THR A 9 -22.97 -1.05 2.09
CA THR A 9 -23.76 -1.45 3.24
C THR A 9 -22.95 -2.42 4.12
N PRO A 10 -23.23 -2.53 5.43
CA PRO A 10 -22.59 -3.53 6.27
C PRO A 10 -22.79 -4.95 5.73
N GLY A 11 -21.72 -5.75 5.65
CA GLY A 11 -21.77 -7.07 5.04
C GLY A 11 -20.40 -7.67 4.74
N ARG A 12 -20.39 -8.90 4.22
CA ARG A 12 -19.17 -9.55 3.70
C ARG A 12 -19.11 -9.38 2.20
N TYR A 13 -17.94 -8.99 1.70
CA TYR A 13 -17.71 -8.70 0.29
C TYR A 13 -16.47 -9.45 -0.20
N ASP A 14 -16.59 -10.07 -1.36
CA ASP A 14 -15.46 -10.59 -2.11
C ASP A 14 -14.93 -9.52 -3.07
N ILE A 15 -13.68 -9.69 -3.51
CA ILE A 15 -13.07 -8.81 -4.52
C ILE A 15 -13.26 -9.44 -5.90
N VAL A 16 -13.80 -8.65 -6.80
CA VAL A 16 -13.88 -8.99 -8.23
C VAL A 16 -12.93 -8.08 -8.99
N ILE A 17 -12.07 -8.70 -9.78
CA ILE A 17 -11.14 -8.01 -10.67
C ILE A 17 -11.77 -8.00 -12.05
N ASP A 18 -12.14 -6.81 -12.52
CA ASP A 18 -12.50 -6.55 -13.91
C ASP A 18 -11.27 -6.77 -14.80
N ALA A 19 -11.10 -8.02 -15.23
CA ALA A 19 -9.88 -8.48 -15.90
C ALA A 19 -9.85 -8.04 -17.36
N ASN A 20 -11.02 -7.83 -17.97
CA ASN A 20 -11.17 -7.38 -19.34
C ASN A 20 -11.37 -5.85 -19.46
N GLN A 21 -11.47 -5.15 -18.33
CA GLN A 21 -11.55 -3.69 -18.20
C GLN A 21 -12.77 -3.06 -18.88
N ASN A 22 -13.87 -3.79 -18.99
CA ASN A 22 -15.08 -3.31 -19.65
C ASN A 22 -16.05 -2.60 -18.70
N GLY A 23 -15.78 -2.59 -17.39
CA GLY A 23 -16.61 -1.98 -16.36
C GLY A 23 -17.94 -2.71 -16.10
N VAL A 24 -18.09 -3.93 -16.61
CA VAL A 24 -19.28 -4.77 -16.49
C VAL A 24 -18.87 -6.10 -15.88
N TYR A 25 -19.48 -6.43 -14.74
CA TYR A 25 -19.23 -7.70 -14.11
C TYR A 25 -19.66 -8.89 -15.00
N ASP A 26 -18.72 -9.78 -15.31
CA ASP A 26 -18.95 -11.07 -15.95
C ASP A 26 -18.16 -12.18 -15.24
N ALA A 27 -18.88 -13.09 -14.58
CA ALA A 27 -18.27 -14.22 -13.86
C ALA A 27 -17.45 -15.19 -14.73
N ARG A 28 -17.56 -15.13 -16.06
CA ARG A 28 -16.75 -15.94 -16.99
C ARG A 28 -15.44 -15.27 -17.38
N ALA A 29 -15.40 -13.95 -17.38
CA ALA A 29 -14.25 -13.16 -17.83
C ALA A 29 -13.50 -12.51 -16.66
N ASP A 30 -14.20 -12.19 -15.59
CA ASP A 30 -13.65 -11.51 -14.42
C ASP A 30 -13.10 -12.49 -13.41
N GLY A 31 -11.98 -12.08 -12.81
CA GLY A 31 -11.33 -12.83 -11.75
C GLY A 31 -12.06 -12.62 -10.44
N LEU A 32 -12.75 -13.65 -9.95
CA LEU A 32 -13.08 -13.70 -8.54
C LEU A 32 -11.82 -14.07 -7.77
N ASP A 33 -11.50 -13.32 -6.73
CA ASP A 33 -10.41 -13.66 -5.81
C ASP A 33 -10.79 -14.90 -4.98
N ARG A 34 -10.74 -16.08 -5.60
CA ARG A 34 -11.22 -17.36 -5.03
C ARG A 34 -10.36 -17.90 -3.87
N GLY A 35 -9.38 -17.13 -3.40
CA GLY A 35 -8.44 -17.57 -2.36
C GLY A 35 -8.12 -16.53 -1.28
N SER A 36 -8.46 -15.25 -1.49
CA SER A 36 -8.27 -14.23 -0.48
C SER A 36 -9.44 -14.18 0.50
N PRO A 37 -9.19 -13.98 1.80
CA PRO A 37 -10.23 -13.52 2.68
C PRO A 37 -10.72 -12.15 2.17
N GLY A 38 -11.97 -12.11 1.71
CA GLY A 38 -12.66 -10.86 1.38
C GLY A 38 -12.69 -9.89 2.56
N PHE A 39 -13.39 -8.77 2.42
CA PHE A 39 -13.46 -7.76 3.48
C PHE A 39 -14.86 -7.68 4.09
N VAL A 40 -14.90 -7.28 5.36
CA VAL A 40 -16.16 -7.04 6.08
C VAL A 40 -16.36 -5.54 6.22
N VAL A 41 -17.50 -5.06 5.73
CA VAL A 41 -17.95 -3.70 5.98
C VAL A 41 -18.77 -3.73 7.27
N VAL A 42 -18.36 -2.95 8.26
CA VAL A 42 -19.04 -2.85 9.56
C VAL A 42 -19.71 -1.48 9.65
N ALA A 43 -20.95 -1.45 10.16
CA ALA A 43 -21.66 -0.20 10.39
C ALA A 43 -20.89 0.67 11.39
N GLY A 44 -20.54 1.89 11.02
CA GLY A 44 -19.94 2.85 11.93
C GLY A 44 -18.59 2.39 12.52
N ALA A 45 -17.78 1.66 11.74
CA ALA A 45 -16.41 1.36 12.13
C ALA A 45 -15.76 2.65 12.65
N PRO A 46 -15.29 2.69 13.91
CA PRO A 46 -14.53 3.83 14.40
C PRO A 46 -13.43 4.09 13.39
N PRO A 47 -13.10 5.35 13.04
CA PRO A 47 -11.91 5.60 12.24
C PRO A 47 -10.78 4.86 12.95
N THR A 48 -10.23 3.81 12.32
CA THR A 48 -9.08 3.11 12.87
C THR A 48 -8.07 4.20 13.17
N PRO A 49 -7.69 4.43 14.43
CA PRO A 49 -6.73 5.47 14.73
C PRO A 49 -5.53 5.22 13.83
N PRO A 50 -5.01 6.23 13.11
CA PRO A 50 -3.85 6.02 12.26
C PRO A 50 -2.79 5.36 13.13
N VAL A 51 -2.46 4.10 12.81
CA VAL A 51 -1.41 3.38 13.51
C VAL A 51 -0.16 4.25 13.33
N PRO A 52 0.52 4.67 14.40
CA PRO A 52 1.71 5.49 14.26
C PRO A 52 2.71 4.76 13.37
N VAL A 53 2.94 5.28 12.16
CA VAL A 53 3.99 4.76 11.28
C VAL A 53 5.31 5.09 11.96
N PRO A 54 6.18 4.11 12.25
CA PRO A 54 7.46 4.38 12.87
C PRO A 54 8.27 5.34 12.00
N ALA A 55 8.38 6.60 12.43
CA ALA A 55 9.26 7.57 11.80
C ALA A 55 10.71 7.23 12.17
N LEU A 56 11.65 7.56 11.28
CA LEU A 56 13.06 7.41 11.59
C LEU A 56 13.41 8.31 12.78
N ALA A 57 13.89 7.73 13.88
CA ALA A 57 14.30 8.51 15.04
C ALA A 57 15.42 9.49 14.64
N PRO A 58 15.54 10.66 15.31
CA PRO A 58 16.60 11.63 15.01
C PRO A 58 18.00 11.01 14.98
N ILE A 59 18.28 10.06 15.87
CA ILE A 59 19.55 9.32 15.89
C ILE A 59 19.75 8.46 14.63
N GLY A 60 18.68 7.88 14.09
CA GLY A 60 18.71 7.12 12.83
C GLY A 60 18.99 8.01 11.63
N ILE A 61 18.47 9.24 11.62
CA ILE A 61 18.77 10.22 10.57
C ILE A 61 20.24 10.62 10.62
N VAL A 62 20.78 10.93 11.81
CA VAL A 62 22.20 11.29 11.99
C VAL A 62 23.10 10.16 11.53
N ALA A 63 22.83 8.92 11.98
CA ALA A 63 23.61 7.75 11.60
C ALA A 63 23.59 7.51 10.07
N LEU A 64 22.42 7.68 9.43
CA LEU A 64 22.27 7.52 7.99
C LEU A 64 23.09 8.56 7.22
N ILE A 65 23.01 9.83 7.60
CA ILE A 65 23.77 10.91 6.95
C ILE A 65 25.28 10.65 7.08
N SER A 66 25.75 10.31 8.29
CA SER A 66 27.17 10.01 8.53
C SER A 66 27.65 8.83 7.66
N LEU A 67 26.87 7.76 7.57
CA LEU A 67 27.20 6.60 6.74
C LEU A 67 27.29 6.97 5.25
N LEU A 68 26.34 7.75 4.75
CA LEU A 68 26.32 8.19 3.35
C LEU A 68 27.54 9.08 3.03
N CYS A 69 27.96 9.96 3.94
CA CYS A 69 29.18 10.75 3.78
C CYS A 69 30.43 9.86 3.66
N VAL A 70 30.58 8.86 4.54
CA VAL A 70 31.72 7.92 4.50
C VAL A 70 31.75 7.14 3.20
N ILE A 71 30.62 6.55 2.80
CA ILE A 71 30.52 5.80 1.54
C ILE A 71 30.84 6.69 0.34
N GLY A 72 30.32 7.92 0.32
CA GLY A 72 30.59 8.90 -0.73
C GLY A 72 32.08 9.20 -0.87
N VAL A 73 32.75 9.53 0.23
CA VAL A 73 34.20 9.82 0.23
C VAL A 73 35.00 8.59 -0.21
N SER A 74 34.67 7.39 0.29
CA SER A 74 35.38 6.17 -0.08
C SER A 74 35.24 5.82 -1.57
N ARG A 75 34.03 6.00 -2.14
CA ARG A 75 33.78 5.79 -3.58
C ARG A 75 34.53 6.80 -4.45
N ILE A 76 34.61 8.05 -4.01
CA ILE A 76 35.32 9.11 -4.73
C ILE A 76 36.83 8.85 -4.70
N ARG A 77 37.42 8.60 -3.52
CA ARG A 77 38.86 8.33 -3.40
C ARG A 77 39.28 7.06 -4.16
N GLY A 78 38.47 6.00 -4.11
CA GLY A 78 38.73 4.77 -4.86
C GLY A 78 38.61 4.92 -6.38
N LYS A 79 38.05 6.01 -6.90
CA LYS A 79 37.99 6.31 -8.33
C LYS A 79 39.20 7.10 -8.83
N PHE A 80 39.90 7.79 -7.94
CA PHE A 80 41.05 8.63 -8.24
C PHE A 80 42.39 8.01 -7.83
N ASN A 81 42.36 6.77 -7.37
CA ASN A 81 43.52 5.98 -6.95
C ASN A 81 43.56 4.67 -7.73
#